data_AF-A0A845R770-F1
#
_entry.id   AF-A0A845R770-F1
#
_cell.length_a   1.000
_cell.length_b   1.000
_cell.length_c   1.000
_cell.angle_alpha   90.00
_cell.angle_beta   90.00
_cell.angle_gamma   90.00
#
_symmetry.space_group_name_H-M   'P 1'
#
loop_
_entity.id
_entity.type
_entity.pdbx_description
1 polymer ?
#
loop_
_entity_poly.entity_id
_entity_poly.type
_entity_poly.pdbx_seq_one_letter_code
_entity_poly.pdbx_strand_id
1 'polypeptide(L)'
;MEMREILFRGKQANNGKWAFGYLFDDGLIDRKRAFVGGLVVTDAKDTTSDRYEIRIVFYEVDPATIGQYTGLTDKNGVKIFEGDIITCRQYLGGNFVDYHIEKGDVEMKFGAFGLHRKQGYYRPFKDWLEDYEFEVTGNIHDNPELLRKEDTKC
;
A
#
# COMPACT_ATOMS: atom_id res chain seq x y z
N MET A 1 11.99 19.28 -9.30
CA MET A 1 10.81 18.84 -8.53
C MET A 1 10.70 17.35 -8.72
N GLU A 2 10.84 16.57 -7.66
CA GLU A 2 10.50 15.15 -7.72
C GLU A 2 8.98 15.02 -7.75
N MET A 3 8.48 14.20 -8.68
CA MET A 3 7.06 13.92 -8.80
C MET A 3 6.70 12.83 -7.79
N ARG A 4 5.64 13.02 -7.01
CA ARG A 4 5.13 11.97 -6.15
C ARG A 4 4.74 10.77 -7.00
N GLU A 5 5.28 9.60 -6.67
CA GLU A 5 4.93 8.37 -7.34
C GLU A 5 3.46 8.00 -7.06
N ILE A 6 2.70 7.81 -8.14
CA ILE A 6 1.32 7.32 -8.08
C ILE A 6 1.34 5.85 -8.46
N LEU A 7 1.22 4.99 -7.45
CA LEU A 7 1.28 3.54 -7.57
C LEU A 7 0.13 2.92 -6.80
N PHE A 8 -0.47 1.88 -7.35
CA PHE A 8 -1.51 1.07 -6.73
C PHE A 8 -1.07 -0.39 -6.72
N ARG A 9 -1.69 -1.15 -5.81
CA ARG A 9 -1.66 -2.61 -5.81
C ARG A 9 -3.07 -3.18 -5.72
N GLY A 10 -3.25 -4.43 -6.13
CA GLY A 10 -4.49 -5.19 -5.95
C GLY A 10 -4.26 -6.69 -6.17
N LYS A 11 -5.04 -7.55 -5.52
CA LYS A 11 -4.99 -9.00 -5.75
C LYS A 11 -5.69 -9.35 -7.05
N GLN A 12 -5.00 -10.05 -7.94
CA GLN A 12 -5.53 -10.50 -9.22
C GLN A 12 -6.74 -11.43 -9.01
N ALA A 13 -7.83 -11.18 -9.73
CA ALA A 13 -9.07 -11.94 -9.60
C ALA A 13 -8.92 -13.43 -9.98
N ASN A 14 -7.94 -13.76 -10.82
CA ASN A 14 -7.73 -15.12 -11.34
C ASN A 14 -6.90 -16.04 -10.42
N ASN A 15 -5.95 -15.49 -9.65
CA ASN A 15 -4.95 -16.29 -8.93
C ASN A 15 -4.57 -15.73 -7.55
N GLY A 16 -5.12 -14.58 -7.15
CA GLY A 16 -4.87 -13.96 -5.84
C GLY A 16 -3.49 -13.35 -5.64
N LYS A 17 -2.59 -13.37 -6.64
CA LYS A 17 -1.27 -12.71 -6.57
C LYS A 17 -1.44 -11.19 -6.60
N TRP A 18 -0.51 -10.48 -5.99
CA TRP A 18 -0.47 -9.03 -6.07
C TRP A 18 -0.04 -8.54 -7.47
N ALA A 19 -0.84 -7.64 -8.05
CA ALA A 19 -0.47 -6.81 -9.18
C ALA A 19 -0.13 -5.40 -8.68
N PHE A 20 0.79 -4.72 -9.37
CA PHE A 20 1.24 -3.36 -9.05
C PHE A 20 1.24 -2.51 -10.32
N GLY A 21 0.86 -1.24 -10.21
CA GLY A 21 0.82 -0.31 -11.34
C GLY A 21 -0.19 0.81 -11.17
N TYR A 22 -0.63 1.38 -12.27
CA TYR A 22 -1.73 2.33 -12.36
C TYR A 22 -3.07 1.62 -12.21
N LEU A 23 -4.02 2.30 -11.57
CA LEU A 23 -5.40 1.85 -11.41
C LEU A 23 -6.27 2.42 -12.53
N PHE A 24 -7.13 1.59 -13.10
CA PHE A 24 -8.15 1.99 -14.06
C PHE A 24 -9.39 1.11 -13.93
N ASP A 25 -10.55 1.65 -14.31
CA ASP A 25 -11.81 0.92 -14.43
C ASP A 25 -12.10 0.55 -15.90
N ASP A 26 -13.12 -0.28 -16.12
CA ASP A 26 -13.60 -0.64 -17.46
C ASP A 26 -14.55 0.40 -18.09
N GLY A 27 -14.81 1.53 -17.41
CA GLY A 27 -15.73 2.57 -17.88
C GLY A 27 -17.19 2.14 -17.97
N LEU A 28 -17.57 0.94 -17.47
CA LEU A 28 -18.94 0.46 -17.50
C LEU A 28 -19.77 1.04 -16.35
N ILE A 29 -20.97 1.53 -16.66
CA ILE A 29 -21.86 2.19 -15.67
C ILE A 29 -22.37 1.18 -14.63
N ASP A 30 -22.69 -0.04 -15.04
CA ASP A 30 -23.42 -1.02 -14.21
C ASP A 30 -22.55 -2.13 -13.61
N ARG A 31 -21.28 -2.25 -14.04
CA ARG A 31 -20.35 -3.28 -13.55
C ARG A 31 -18.99 -2.63 -13.32
N LYS A 32 -18.60 -2.48 -12.06
CA LYS A 32 -17.30 -1.90 -11.71
C LYS A 32 -16.25 -3.00 -11.68
N ARG A 33 -15.54 -3.19 -12.80
CA ARG A 33 -14.29 -3.97 -12.81
C ARG A 33 -13.14 -3.01 -12.59
N ALA A 34 -12.11 -3.48 -11.90
CA ALA A 34 -10.92 -2.70 -11.63
C ALA A 34 -9.70 -3.47 -12.12
N PHE A 35 -8.72 -2.71 -12.62
CA PHE A 35 -7.50 -3.27 -13.16
C PHE A 35 -6.29 -2.52 -12.62
N VAL A 36 -5.22 -3.27 -12.37
CA VAL A 36 -3.93 -2.72 -11.95
C VAL A 36 -2.87 -3.18 -12.94
N GLY A 37 -2.09 -2.23 -13.47
CA GLY A 37 -1.04 -2.51 -14.44
C GLY A 37 -0.43 -1.26 -15.04
N GLY A 38 0.22 -1.39 -16.19
CA GLY A 38 0.87 -0.26 -16.84
C GLY A 38 1.21 -0.49 -18.30
N LEU A 39 1.78 0.55 -18.88
CA LEU A 39 2.33 0.54 -20.23
C LEU A 39 3.78 0.04 -20.16
N VAL A 40 4.09 -0.92 -21.02
CA VAL A 40 5.45 -1.34 -21.32
C VAL A 40 5.78 -0.80 -22.69
N VAL A 41 6.70 0.17 -22.74
CA VAL A 41 7.19 0.77 -23.97
C VAL A 41 8.57 0.22 -24.24
N THR A 42 8.74 -0.43 -25.38
CA THR A 42 10.03 -0.97 -25.83
C THR A 42 10.39 -0.42 -27.19
N ASP A 43 11.68 -0.35 -27.51
CA ASP A 43 12.11 0.03 -28.86
C ASP A 43 11.61 -1.00 -29.88
N ALA A 44 11.06 -0.50 -30.99
CA ALA A 44 10.63 -1.36 -32.09
C ALA A 44 11.85 -2.08 -32.69
N LYS A 45 11.75 -3.40 -32.85
CA LYS A 45 12.87 -4.22 -33.36
C LYS A 45 13.14 -4.04 -34.85
N ASP A 46 12.19 -3.49 -35.60
CA ASP A 46 12.29 -3.26 -37.04
C ASP A 46 12.11 -1.77 -37.38
N THR A 47 13.02 -1.24 -38.19
CA THR A 47 13.17 0.19 -38.55
C THR A 47 12.12 0.72 -39.53
N THR A 48 11.01 0.01 -39.75
CA THR A 48 10.00 0.33 -40.78
C THR A 48 8.62 0.68 -40.24
N SER A 49 8.42 0.63 -38.92
CA SER A 49 7.19 1.08 -38.24
C SER A 49 7.58 1.84 -36.96
N ASP A 50 6.65 2.66 -36.44
CA ASP A 50 6.82 3.60 -35.33
C ASP A 50 7.87 3.19 -34.27
N ARG A 51 8.68 4.17 -33.83
CA ARG A 51 9.89 3.98 -33.00
C ARG A 51 9.72 3.11 -31.74
N TYR A 52 8.49 2.90 -31.28
CA TYR A 52 8.19 2.19 -30.04
C TYR A 52 7.07 1.15 -30.22
N GLU A 53 7.26 -0.03 -29.64
CA GLU A 53 6.22 -1.01 -29.38
C GLU A 53 5.60 -0.73 -28.00
N ILE A 54 4.28 -0.50 -27.97
CA ILE A 54 3.55 -0.25 -26.73
C ILE A 54 2.71 -1.48 -26.41
N ARG A 55 2.98 -2.11 -25.26
CA ARG A 55 2.17 -3.19 -24.70
C ARG A 55 1.49 -2.72 -23.43
N ILE A 56 0.21 -3.03 -23.29
CA ILE A 56 -0.52 -2.77 -22.04
C ILE A 56 -0.50 -4.08 -21.25
N VAL A 57 0.09 -4.05 -20.05
CA VAL A 57 0.16 -5.21 -19.15
C VAL A 57 -0.63 -4.88 -17.90
N PHE A 58 -1.80 -5.49 -17.76
CA PHE A 58 -2.67 -5.28 -16.62
C PHE A 58 -3.46 -6.51 -16.26
N TYR A 59 -3.92 -6.50 -15.01
CA TYR A 59 -4.65 -7.60 -14.42
C TYR A 59 -5.94 -7.06 -13.83
N GLU A 60 -7.04 -7.77 -14.09
CA GLU A 60 -8.26 -7.57 -13.33
C GLU A 60 -7.98 -7.93 -11.87
N VAL A 61 -8.34 -7.05 -10.95
CA VAL A 61 -8.13 -7.20 -9.52
C VAL A 61 -9.45 -7.18 -8.76
N ASP A 62 -9.46 -7.78 -7.58
CA ASP A 62 -10.55 -7.61 -6.63
C ASP A 62 -10.56 -6.15 -6.12
N PRO A 63 -11.62 -5.36 -6.39
CA PRO A 63 -11.70 -3.97 -5.96
C PRO A 63 -11.52 -3.79 -4.45
N ALA A 64 -11.90 -4.77 -3.63
CA ALA A 64 -11.78 -4.70 -2.18
C ALA A 64 -10.32 -4.78 -1.68
N THR A 65 -9.39 -5.15 -2.56
CA THR A 65 -7.95 -5.30 -2.23
C THR A 65 -7.08 -4.18 -2.77
N ILE A 66 -7.70 -3.20 -3.43
CA ILE A 66 -6.99 -2.07 -4.00
C ILE A 66 -6.44 -1.22 -2.87
N GLY A 67 -5.13 -0.96 -2.92
CA GLY A 67 -4.47 -0.03 -2.00
C GLY A 67 -3.53 0.91 -2.75
N GLN A 68 -3.62 2.20 -2.44
CA GLN A 68 -2.71 3.20 -3.00
C GLN A 68 -1.40 3.24 -2.19
N TYR A 69 -0.29 3.46 -2.89
CA TYR A 69 0.99 3.77 -2.27
C TYR A 69 0.92 5.13 -1.56
N THR A 70 1.30 5.13 -0.28
CA THR A 70 1.25 6.33 0.57
C THR A 70 2.25 7.40 0.15
N GLY A 71 3.34 7.00 -0.52
CA GLY A 71 4.52 7.84 -0.75
C GLY A 71 5.63 7.62 0.27
N LEU A 72 5.41 6.79 1.29
CA LEU A 72 6.37 6.50 2.36
C LEU A 72 6.91 5.07 2.25
N THR A 73 8.18 4.89 2.57
CA THR A 73 8.80 3.57 2.76
C THR A 73 9.09 3.32 4.23
N ASP A 74 9.01 2.06 4.63
CA ASP A 74 9.47 1.63 5.93
C ASP A 74 11.01 1.65 6.02
N LYS A 75 11.57 1.34 7.20
CA LYS A 75 13.04 1.33 7.43
C LYS A 75 13.82 0.34 6.55
N ASN A 76 13.15 -0.66 5.97
CA ASN A 76 13.75 -1.67 5.10
C ASN A 76 13.59 -1.31 3.61
N GLY A 77 13.07 -0.13 3.29
CA GLY A 77 12.79 0.31 1.93
C GLY A 77 11.51 -0.30 1.33
N VAL A 78 10.67 -0.95 2.15
CA VAL A 78 9.39 -1.50 1.69
C VAL A 78 8.38 -0.37 1.58
N LYS A 79 7.79 -0.21 0.40
CA LYS A 79 6.72 0.76 0.14
C LYS A 79 5.50 0.45 1.01
N ILE A 80 4.97 1.46 1.69
CA ILE A 80 3.77 1.36 2.53
C ILE A 80 2.55 1.70 1.68
N PHE A 81 1.62 0.76 1.59
CA PHE A 81 0.35 0.90 0.88
C PHE A 81 -0.82 0.92 1.87
N GLU A 82 -1.95 1.44 1.41
CA GLU A 82 -3.23 1.23 2.09
C GLU A 82 -3.50 -0.28 2.32
N GLY A 83 -4.07 -0.59 3.48
CA GLY A 83 -4.29 -1.94 3.97
C GLY A 83 -3.03 -2.65 4.51
N ASP A 84 -1.84 -2.04 4.47
CA ASP A 84 -0.69 -2.60 5.19
C ASP A 84 -0.89 -2.51 6.70
N ILE A 85 -0.44 -3.53 7.41
CA ILE A 85 -0.39 -3.57 8.87
C ILE A 85 1.03 -3.21 9.28
N ILE A 86 1.18 -2.05 9.92
CA ILE A 86 2.49 -1.52 10.30
C ILE A 86 2.65 -1.46 11.81
N THR A 87 3.90 -1.55 12.25
CA THR A 87 4.32 -1.26 13.61
C THR A 87 5.08 0.06 13.61
N CYS A 88 4.66 1.00 14.44
CA CYS A 88 5.31 2.29 14.64
C CYS A 88 6.05 2.27 15.97
N ARG A 89 7.35 2.60 15.97
CA ARG A 89 8.18 2.67 17.18
C ARG A 89 8.70 4.08 17.37
N GLN A 90 8.36 4.72 18.49
CA GLN A 90 8.93 6.00 18.91
C GLN A 90 9.92 5.76 20.03
N TYR A 91 11.11 6.35 19.89
CA TYR A 91 12.12 6.37 20.95
C TYR A 91 11.77 7.44 21.99
N LEU A 92 11.65 7.05 23.26
CA LEU A 92 11.21 7.95 24.34
C LEU A 92 12.38 8.65 25.07
N GLY A 93 13.62 8.19 24.86
CA GLY A 93 14.82 8.74 25.52
C GLY A 93 14.94 8.38 27.01
N GLY A 94 16.18 8.20 27.47
CA GLY A 94 16.50 7.89 28.88
C GLY A 94 17.74 7.02 29.03
N ASN A 95 18.15 6.75 30.29
CA ASN A 95 19.23 5.81 30.61
C ASN A 95 18.86 4.34 30.30
N PHE A 96 17.60 4.09 29.92
CA PHE A 96 17.08 2.82 29.43
C PHE A 96 16.46 3.05 28.05
N VAL A 97 16.61 2.07 27.15
CA VAL A 97 16.02 2.11 25.82
C VAL A 97 14.53 1.77 25.93
N ASP A 98 13.68 2.79 26.12
CA ASP A 98 12.22 2.65 26.14
C ASP A 98 11.61 3.06 24.79
N TYR A 99 10.63 2.27 24.34
CA TYR A 99 9.89 2.50 23.10
C TYR A 99 8.39 2.58 23.35
N HIS A 100 7.73 3.55 22.71
CA HIS A 100 6.29 3.50 22.51
C HIS A 100 6.00 2.74 21.20
N ILE A 101 5.29 1.61 21.31
CA ILE A 101 4.95 0.76 20.17
C ILE A 101 3.47 0.88 19.87
N GLU A 102 3.16 1.23 18.62
CA GLU A 102 1.81 1.25 18.10
C GLU A 102 1.67 0.29 16.92
N LYS A 103 0.47 -0.29 16.76
CA LYS A 103 0.17 -1.20 15.65
C LYS A 103 -1.23 -0.95 15.12
N GLY A 104 -1.37 -1.02 13.81
CA GLY A 104 -2.64 -0.79 13.11
C GLY A 104 -2.47 -1.00 11.61
N ASP A 105 -3.56 -0.85 10.87
CA ASP A 105 -3.56 -0.85 9.42
C ASP A 105 -3.53 0.57 8.84
N VAL A 106 -3.05 0.69 7.61
CA VAL A 106 -2.94 1.96 6.90
C VAL A 106 -4.23 2.26 6.15
N GLU A 107 -4.81 3.43 6.41
CA GLU A 107 -6.08 3.87 5.81
C GLU A 107 -5.97 5.32 5.31
N MET A 108 -6.59 5.65 4.17
CA MET A 108 -6.87 7.03 3.77
C MET A 108 -8.14 7.51 4.47
N LYS A 109 -7.99 8.41 5.45
CA LYS A 109 -9.12 9.01 6.15
C LYS A 109 -8.89 10.49 6.39
N PHE A 110 -9.96 11.28 6.25
CA PHE A 110 -9.93 12.74 6.41
C PHE A 110 -8.88 13.45 5.54
N GLY A 111 -8.65 12.93 4.32
CA GLY A 111 -7.74 13.53 3.34
C GLY A 111 -6.25 13.29 3.59
N ALA A 112 -5.89 12.34 4.45
CA ALA A 112 -4.51 11.93 4.69
C ALA A 112 -4.42 10.41 4.81
N PHE A 113 -3.24 9.84 4.54
CA PHE A 113 -2.91 8.49 4.97
C PHE A 113 -2.51 8.51 6.44
N GLY A 114 -2.91 7.47 7.16
CA GLY A 114 -2.61 7.34 8.58
C GLY A 114 -2.75 5.92 9.09
N LEU A 115 -2.45 5.76 10.37
CA LEU A 115 -2.62 4.52 11.10
C LEU A 115 -4.01 4.47 11.71
N HIS A 116 -4.79 3.45 11.34
CA HIS A 116 -6.00 3.06 12.05
C HIS A 116 -5.64 2.00 13.10
N ARG A 117 -5.72 2.37 14.37
CA ARG A 117 -5.43 1.46 15.48
C ARG A 117 -6.60 0.52 15.75
N LYS A 118 -6.29 -0.66 16.30
CA LYS A 118 -7.30 -1.64 16.76
C LYS A 118 -8.33 -1.07 17.74
N GLN A 119 -7.98 -0.03 18.51
CA GLN A 119 -8.89 0.62 19.45
C GLN A 119 -9.86 1.63 18.79
N GLY A 120 -9.85 1.75 17.45
CA GLY A 120 -10.74 2.63 16.68
C GLY A 120 -10.25 4.07 16.56
N TYR A 121 -8.99 4.33 16.92
CA TYR A 121 -8.38 5.66 16.79
C TYR A 121 -7.57 5.76 15.50
N TYR A 122 -7.88 6.77 14.69
CA TYR A 122 -7.16 7.08 13.46
C TYR A 122 -6.18 8.24 13.70
N ARG A 123 -4.95 8.12 13.21
CA ARG A 123 -3.93 9.17 13.30
C ARG A 123 -3.17 9.32 11.98
N PRO A 124 -3.17 10.50 11.34
CA PRO A 124 -2.48 10.72 10.07
C PRO A 124 -0.96 10.72 10.24
N PHE A 125 -0.22 10.22 9.25
CA PHE A 125 1.25 10.11 9.34
C PHE A 125 1.96 11.46 9.46
N LYS A 126 1.37 12.54 8.93
CA LYS A 126 1.92 13.89 9.03
C LYS A 126 2.21 14.32 10.47
N ASP A 127 1.51 13.74 11.44
CA ASP A 127 1.67 14.06 12.85
C ASP A 127 2.90 13.37 13.49
N TRP A 128 3.59 12.48 12.75
CA TRP A 128 4.59 11.53 13.25
C TRP A 128 5.84 11.30 12.38
N LEU A 129 5.92 11.94 11.20
CA LEU A 129 6.96 11.63 10.21
C LEU A 129 8.40 11.68 10.75
N GLU A 130 8.66 12.46 11.79
CA GLU A 130 10.02 12.70 12.30
C GLU A 130 10.38 11.84 13.53
N ASP A 131 9.40 11.33 14.28
CA ASP A 131 9.62 10.72 15.61
C ASP A 131 9.46 9.19 15.64
N TYR A 132 8.99 8.59 14.55
CA TYR A 132 8.62 7.17 14.51
C TYR A 132 9.34 6.42 13.40
N GLU A 133 9.84 5.23 13.74
CA GLU A 133 10.23 4.22 12.77
C GLU A 133 9.01 3.37 12.38
N PHE A 134 8.78 3.24 11.08
CA PHE A 134 7.74 2.36 10.53
C PHE A 134 8.34 1.02 10.07
N GLU A 135 7.60 -0.06 10.30
CA GLU A 135 7.91 -1.39 9.82
C GLU A 135 6.63 -2.08 9.32
N VAL A 136 6.62 -2.50 8.05
CA VAL A 136 5.50 -3.28 7.51
C VAL A 136 5.58 -4.71 8.04
N THR A 137 4.50 -5.18 8.66
CA THR A 137 4.43 -6.51 9.30
C THR A 137 3.44 -7.47 8.65
N GLY A 138 2.67 -7.00 7.68
CA GLY A 138 1.67 -7.78 6.94
C GLY A 138 0.67 -6.85 6.26
N ASN A 139 -0.45 -7.38 5.78
CA ASN A 139 -1.57 -6.58 5.27
C ASN A 139 -2.92 -7.22 5.63
N ILE A 140 -4.01 -6.45 5.58
CA ILE A 140 -5.34 -6.90 6.00
C ILE A 140 -5.92 -8.03 5.13
N HIS A 141 -5.39 -8.24 3.92
CA HIS A 141 -5.91 -9.23 2.96
C HIS A 141 -5.17 -10.57 3.03
N ASP A 142 -3.88 -10.59 3.35
CA ASP A 142 -3.08 -11.79 3.53
C ASP A 142 -2.96 -12.20 5.00
N ASN A 143 -3.01 -11.22 5.91
CA ASN A 143 -2.74 -11.41 7.33
C ASN A 143 -3.82 -10.81 8.26
N PRO A 144 -5.12 -11.08 8.03
CA PRO A 144 -6.18 -10.53 8.88
C PRO A 144 -6.04 -10.95 10.35
N GLU A 145 -5.37 -12.07 10.66
CA GLU A 145 -5.01 -12.49 12.02
C GLU A 145 -4.14 -11.51 12.78
N LEU A 146 -3.28 -10.74 12.11
CA LEU A 146 -2.43 -9.78 12.79
C LEU A 146 -3.23 -8.62 13.41
N LEU A 147 -4.47 -8.43 12.97
CA LEU A 147 -5.41 -7.49 13.56
C LEU A 147 -6.27 -8.08 14.69
N ARG A 148 -6.39 -9.40 14.81
CA ARG A 148 -7.14 -10.04 15.90
C ARG A 148 -6.44 -9.80 17.26
N LYS A 149 -7.21 -9.79 18.36
CA LYS A 149 -6.64 -9.65 19.70
C LYS A 149 -5.80 -10.89 19.99
N GLU A 150 -4.61 -10.71 20.56
CA GLU A 150 -4.09 -11.78 21.41
C GLU A 150 -5.07 -11.87 22.57
N ASP A 151 -5.81 -12.98 22.65
CA ASP A 151 -6.40 -13.39 23.91
C ASP A 151 -5.20 -13.68 24.82
N THR A 152 -4.76 -12.67 25.56
CA THR A 152 -3.86 -12.87 26.67
C THR A 152 -4.59 -13.81 27.62
N LYS A 153 -4.27 -15.10 27.55
CA LYS A 153 -4.69 -16.08 28.55
C LYS A 153 -4.17 -15.56 29.89
N CYS A 154 -5.09 -15.04 30.70
CA CYS A 154 -4.90 -14.93 32.14
C CYS A 154 -4.72 -16.33 32.74
#